data_AF-A0A753ZK06-F1
#
_entry.id   AF-A0A753ZK06-F1
#
_cell.length_a   1.000
_cell.length_b   1.000
_cell.length_c   1.000
_cell.angle_alpha   90.00
_cell.angle_beta   90.00
_cell.angle_gamma   90.00
#
_symmetry.space_group_name_H-M   'P 1'
#
loop_
_entity.id
_entity.type
_entity.pdbx_description
1 polymer ?
#
loop_
_entity_poly.entity_id
_entity_poly.type
_entity_poly.pdbx_seq_one_letter_code
_entity_poly.pdbx_strand_id
1 'polypeptide(L)'
;MLPSQKGVKRPRGKSLTRKPSESGLKGYYHTMPTDTKMPDGLGIIHDGRDVPGGYMSVGHSTVFPTRDMTTDEFNKLLASFPWEYGGKE
;
A
#
# COMPACT_ATOMS: atom_id res chain seq x y z
N MET A 1 6.81 -10.94 -14.55
CA MET A 1 7.75 -10.00 -13.87
C MET A 1 7.01 -8.69 -13.67
N LEU A 2 7.19 -8.05 -12.52
CA LEU A 2 6.67 -6.72 -12.21
C LEU A 2 7.79 -5.69 -12.49
N PRO A 3 7.60 -4.77 -13.45
CA PRO A 3 8.59 -3.73 -13.72
C PRO A 3 8.60 -2.69 -12.59
N SER A 4 9.75 -2.03 -12.41
CA SER A 4 9.86 -0.85 -11.57
C SER A 4 8.84 0.21 -11.97
N GLN A 5 8.19 0.80 -10.97
CA GLN A 5 7.27 1.92 -11.15
C GLN A 5 7.75 3.17 -10.39
N LYS A 6 9.05 3.23 -10.08
CA LYS A 6 9.65 4.43 -9.45
C LYS A 6 9.48 5.64 -10.38
N GLY A 7 8.89 6.71 -9.86
CA GLY A 7 8.61 7.94 -10.62
C GLY A 7 7.37 7.90 -11.50
N VAL A 8 6.64 6.77 -11.57
CA VAL A 8 5.36 6.69 -12.26
C VAL A 8 4.32 7.48 -11.46
N LYS A 9 3.63 8.43 -12.12
CA LYS A 9 2.66 9.33 -11.47
C LYS A 9 1.48 8.61 -10.80
N ARG A 10 1.05 7.49 -11.38
CA ARG A 10 -0.09 6.67 -10.94
C ARG A 10 0.30 5.20 -10.97
N PRO A 11 1.14 4.74 -10.03
CA PRO A 11 1.63 3.38 -10.03
C PRO A 11 0.48 2.41 -9.74
N ARG A 12 0.62 1.17 -10.18
CA ARG A 12 -0.28 0.06 -9.87
C ARG A 12 0.38 -0.85 -8.85
N GLY A 13 -0.40 -1.37 -7.91
CA GLY A 13 0.11 -2.26 -6.88
C GLY A 13 -0.96 -2.62 -5.87
N LYS A 14 -0.56 -2.87 -4.62
CA LYS A 14 -1.48 -3.23 -3.56
C LYS A 14 -2.11 -1.98 -2.94
N SER A 15 -3.44 -1.93 -2.90
CA SER A 15 -4.19 -0.90 -2.19
C SER A 15 -4.12 -1.07 -0.69
N LEU A 16 -3.88 0.04 0.02
CA LEU A 16 -3.98 0.19 1.47
C LEU A 16 -4.93 1.34 1.78
N THR A 17 -5.46 1.37 3.01
CA THR A 17 -6.26 2.50 3.53
C THR A 17 -5.67 3.02 4.84
N ARG A 18 -5.59 4.34 4.98
CA ARG A 18 -5.26 5.02 6.25
C ARG A 18 -6.46 5.09 7.19
N LYS A 19 -7.67 4.85 6.67
CA LYS A 19 -8.93 4.99 7.40
C LYS A 19 -9.81 3.75 7.16
N PRO A 20 -9.58 2.65 7.90
CA PRO A 20 -10.38 1.43 7.75
C PRO A 20 -11.88 1.66 7.88
N SER A 21 -12.31 2.42 8.89
CA SER A 21 -13.72 2.74 9.17
C SER A 21 -14.43 3.56 8.08
N GLU A 22 -13.68 4.32 7.27
CA GLU A 22 -14.22 5.13 6.16
C GLU A 22 -14.05 4.46 4.79
N SER A 23 -13.39 3.29 4.75
CA SER A 23 -13.00 2.64 3.49
C SER A 23 -14.13 1.86 2.81
N GLY A 24 -15.19 1.53 3.55
CA GLY A 24 -16.23 0.59 3.12
C GLY A 24 -15.77 -0.87 3.05
N LEU A 25 -14.54 -1.18 3.47
CA LEU A 25 -14.06 -2.55 3.61
C LEU A 25 -14.86 -3.29 4.69
N LYS A 26 -14.98 -4.61 4.52
CA LYS A 26 -15.68 -5.49 5.44
C LYS A 26 -14.79 -6.67 5.83
N GLY A 27 -14.90 -7.11 7.08
CA GLY A 27 -14.10 -8.20 7.60
C GLY A 27 -12.85 -7.73 8.34
N TYR A 28 -11.91 -8.65 8.53
CA TYR A 28 -10.71 -8.39 9.32
C TYR A 28 -9.75 -7.47 8.58
N TYR A 29 -9.18 -6.52 9.31
CA TYR A 29 -8.12 -5.68 8.80
C TYR A 29 -6.88 -5.76 9.67
N HIS A 30 -5.75 -5.51 9.02
CA HIS A 30 -4.45 -5.42 9.64
C HIS A 30 -3.91 -4.01 9.44
N THR A 31 -3.23 -3.50 10.46
CA THR A 31 -2.61 -2.20 10.46
C THR A 31 -1.10 -2.35 10.41
N MET A 32 -0.44 -1.30 9.94
CA MET A 32 1.01 -1.20 9.94
C MET A 32 1.40 -0.04 10.87
N PRO A 33 2.36 -0.22 11.78
CA PRO A 33 2.88 0.87 12.63
C PRO A 33 3.35 2.07 11.80
N THR A 34 3.13 3.29 12.30
CA THR A 34 3.42 4.53 11.56
C THR A 34 4.90 4.76 11.27
N ASP A 35 5.79 4.17 12.04
CA ASP A 35 7.25 4.26 11.92
C ASP A 35 7.86 3.11 11.08
N THR A 36 7.01 2.29 10.46
CA THR A 36 7.45 1.18 9.62
C THR A 36 8.30 1.68 8.45
N LYS A 37 9.53 1.16 8.36
CA LYS A 37 10.42 1.43 7.23
C LYS A 37 9.98 0.60 6.03
N MET A 38 9.94 1.24 4.86
CA MET A 38 9.69 0.53 3.60
C MET A 38 10.87 -0.40 3.27
N PRO A 39 10.63 -1.70 3.01
CA PRO A 39 11.63 -2.60 2.48
C PRO A 39 12.19 -2.10 1.15
N ASP A 40 13.45 -2.40 0.90
CA ASP A 40 14.05 -2.14 -0.40
C ASP A 40 13.25 -2.85 -1.51
N GLY A 41 13.06 -2.13 -2.62
CA GLY A 41 12.26 -2.60 -3.75
C GLY A 41 10.76 -2.34 -3.65
N LEU A 42 10.24 -1.88 -2.51
CA LEU A 42 8.87 -1.39 -2.41
C LEU A 42 8.83 0.14 -2.19
N GLY A 43 7.79 0.77 -2.70
CA GLY A 43 7.45 2.17 -2.46
C GLY A 43 5.98 2.30 -2.09
N ILE A 44 5.62 3.41 -1.47
CA ILE A 44 4.23 3.76 -1.16
C ILE A 44 3.93 5.17 -1.65
N ILE A 45 2.74 5.36 -2.22
CA ILE A 45 2.20 6.69 -2.53
C ILE A 45 0.84 6.85 -1.86
N HIS A 46 0.60 8.03 -1.32
CA HIS A 46 -0.72 8.45 -0.84
C HIS A 46 -1.45 9.10 -2.02
N ASP A 47 -2.46 8.43 -2.56
CA ASP A 47 -3.14 8.79 -3.81
C ASP A 47 -4.66 8.92 -3.64
N GLY A 48 -5.17 8.86 -2.41
CA GLY A 48 -6.55 9.18 -2.08
C GLY A 48 -6.92 10.65 -2.32
N ARG A 49 -8.18 10.92 -2.68
CA ARG A 49 -8.67 12.29 -2.96
C ARG A 49 -8.59 13.27 -1.78
N ASP A 50 -8.26 12.79 -0.58
CA ASP A 50 -7.98 13.58 0.62
C ASP A 50 -6.58 14.23 0.63
N VAL A 51 -5.71 13.89 -0.32
CA VAL A 51 -4.39 14.55 -0.48
C VAL A 51 -4.29 15.33 -1.80
N PRO A 52 -3.48 16.41 -1.87
CA PRO A 52 -3.31 17.20 -3.10
C PRO A 52 -2.90 16.34 -4.31
N GLY A 53 -3.64 16.43 -5.40
CA GLY A 53 -3.39 15.66 -6.62
C GLY A 53 -3.83 14.19 -6.58
N GLY A 54 -4.44 13.74 -5.48
CA GLY A 54 -5.01 12.41 -5.33
C GLY A 54 -6.23 12.18 -6.22
N TYR A 55 -6.48 10.92 -6.57
CA TYR A 55 -7.52 10.51 -7.51
C TYR A 55 -8.30 9.26 -7.07
N MET A 56 -7.83 8.55 -6.05
CA MET A 56 -8.46 7.36 -5.51
C MET A 56 -9.48 7.70 -4.40
N SER A 57 -10.13 6.70 -3.82
CA SER A 57 -11.00 6.88 -2.65
C SER A 57 -10.25 7.56 -1.50
N VAL A 58 -10.99 8.25 -0.64
CA VAL A 58 -10.43 8.93 0.55
C VAL A 58 -9.65 7.92 1.40
N GLY A 59 -8.45 8.31 1.86
CA GLY A 59 -7.57 7.49 2.68
C GLY A 59 -6.74 6.46 1.90
N HIS A 60 -6.93 6.33 0.58
CA HIS A 60 -6.23 5.35 -0.23
C HIS A 60 -4.72 5.62 -0.31
N SER A 61 -3.97 4.52 -0.36
CA SER A 61 -2.54 4.49 -0.70
C SER A 61 -2.25 3.28 -1.58
N THR A 62 -1.23 3.38 -2.41
CA THR A 62 -0.75 2.28 -3.25
C THR A 62 0.68 1.90 -2.87
N VAL A 63 0.90 0.64 -2.53
CA VAL A 63 2.26 0.05 -2.43
C VAL A 63 2.63 -0.57 -3.77
N PHE A 64 3.80 -0.21 -4.31
CA PHE A 64 4.23 -0.57 -5.67
C PHE A 64 5.72 -0.96 -5.72
N PRO A 65 6.16 -1.74 -6.72
CA PRO A 65 7.57 -2.09 -6.89
C PRO A 65 8.41 -0.89 -7.36
N THR A 66 9.56 -0.65 -6.73
CA THR A 66 10.52 0.42 -7.08
C THR A 66 11.74 -0.10 -7.84
N ARG A 67 11.83 -1.41 -8.04
CA ARG A 67 12.78 -2.10 -8.93
C ARG A 67 12.06 -3.28 -9.60
N ASP A 68 12.66 -3.82 -10.66
CA ASP A 68 12.15 -5.02 -11.29
C ASP A 68 12.21 -6.20 -10.33
N MET A 69 11.11 -6.96 -10.24
CA MET A 69 10.99 -8.11 -9.35
C MET A 69 9.93 -9.10 -9.85
N THR A 70 9.89 -10.29 -9.25
CA THR A 70 8.78 -11.23 -9.50
C THR A 70 7.55 -10.86 -8.66
N THR A 71 6.38 -11.39 -9.05
CA THR A 71 5.15 -11.26 -8.23
C THR A 71 5.33 -11.91 -6.86
N ASP A 72 6.03 -13.04 -6.79
CA ASP A 72 6.28 -13.76 -5.53
C ASP A 72 7.20 -12.96 -4.61
N GLU A 73 8.23 -12.33 -5.16
CA GLU A 73 9.12 -11.44 -4.41
C GLU A 73 8.37 -10.22 -3.87
N PHE A 74 7.53 -9.58 -4.69
CA PHE A 74 6.67 -8.50 -4.24
C PHE A 74 5.76 -8.94 -3.07
N ASN A 75 5.12 -10.10 -3.20
CA ASN A 75 4.25 -10.64 -2.16
C ASN A 75 5.03 -10.98 -0.88
N LYS A 76 6.24 -11.51 -0.98
CA LYS A 76 7.12 -11.78 0.17
C LYS A 76 7.52 -10.49 0.90
N LEU A 77 7.91 -9.45 0.16
CA LEU A 77 8.24 -8.14 0.75
C LEU A 77 7.02 -7.52 1.42
N LEU A 78 5.86 -7.58 0.77
CA LEU A 78 4.59 -7.09 1.36
C LEU A 78 4.19 -7.88 2.61
N ALA A 79 4.42 -9.19 2.64
CA ALA A 79 4.14 -10.01 3.82
C ALA A 79 5.14 -9.79 4.96
N SER A 80 6.34 -9.27 4.68
CA SER A 80 7.38 -9.00 5.68
C SER A 80 7.16 -7.74 6.52
N PHE A 81 6.17 -6.91 6.18
CA PHE A 81 5.79 -5.81 7.06
C PHE A 81 5.31 -6.32 8.43
N PRO A 82 5.54 -5.56 9.50
CA PRO A 82 5.07 -5.91 10.85
C PRO A 82 3.56 -5.64 10.96
N TRP A 83 2.75 -6.42 10.24
CA TRP A 83 1.30 -6.31 10.26
C TRP A 83 0.76 -6.67 11.64
N GLU A 84 -0.03 -5.78 12.21
CA GLU A 84 -0.73 -5.98 13.47
C GLU A 84 -2.21 -6.20 13.20
N TYR A 85 -2.88 -7.01 14.02
CA TYR A 85 -4.32 -7.17 13.91
C TYR A 85 -5.01 -5.87 14.32
N GLY A 86 -5.75 -5.26 13.39
CA GLY A 86 -6.41 -3.98 13.60
C GLY A 86 -7.85 -4.11 14.07
N GLY A 87 -8.53 -5.21 13.75
CA GLY A 87 -9.92 -5.45 14.14
C GLY A 87 -10.78 -6.01 13.01
N LYS A 88 -12.08 -5.74 13.08
CA LYS A 88 -13.10 -6.17 12.11
C LYS A 88 -14.12 -5.06 11.86
N GLU A 89 -14.40 -4.79 10.59
CA GLU A 89 -15.44 -3.86 10.08
C GLU A 89 -16.71 -4.57 9.58
#